data_AF-A0A7C5NHV8-F1
#
_entry.id   AF-A0A7C5NHV8-F1
#
_cell.length_a   1.000
_cell.length_b   1.000
_cell.length_c   1.000
_cell.angle_alpha   90.00
_cell.angle_beta   90.00
_cell.angle_gamma   90.00
#
_symmetry.space_group_name_H-M   'P 1'
#
loop_
_entity.id
_entity.type
_entity.pdbx_description
1 polymer ?
#
loop_
_entity_poly.entity_id
_entity_poly.type
_entity_poly.pdbx_seq_one_letter_code
_entity_poly.pdbx_strand_id
1 'polypeptide(L)' 'MGGAGGTGTGTGGVNCVNDNNCAIDEHCVCPDCDDDLFCGNPANCEENGVCNSFEEGCVCNDCMTHPECLDN' A
#
# COMPACT_ATOMS: atom_id res chain seq x y z
N MET A 1 -12.82 -6.79 18.26
CA MET A 1 -14.23 -6.50 17.92
C MET A 1 -14.39 -5.00 17.78
N GLY A 2 -14.74 -4.53 16.57
CA GLY A 2 -15.49 -3.29 16.30
C GLY A 2 -14.90 -1.93 16.69
N GLY A 3 -14.61 -1.10 15.70
CA GLY A 3 -14.41 0.35 15.88
C GLY A 3 -14.37 1.08 14.55
N ALA A 4 -15.49 1.70 14.17
CA ALA A 4 -15.64 2.53 12.98
C ALA A 4 -15.03 3.93 13.18
N GLY A 5 -14.54 4.57 12.11
CA GLY A 5 -14.17 5.98 12.18
C GLY A 5 -13.48 6.53 10.93
N GLY A 6 -14.17 6.59 9.79
CA GLY A 6 -13.70 7.37 8.65
C GLY A 6 -13.94 8.88 8.86
N THR A 7 -12.99 9.73 8.42
CA THR A 7 -13.23 11.05 7.80
C THR A 7 -11.93 11.61 7.20
N GLY A 8 -11.84 11.65 5.86
CA GLY A 8 -11.04 12.47 4.92
C GLY A 8 -9.72 13.13 5.37
N THR A 9 -8.69 13.24 4.52
CA THR A 9 -8.72 14.10 3.32
C THR A 9 -7.47 13.83 2.47
N GLY A 10 -7.62 13.16 1.33
CA GLY A 10 -6.53 12.95 0.37
C GLY A 10 -7.10 12.68 -1.01
N THR A 11 -7.04 13.68 -1.89
CA THR A 11 -7.60 13.62 -3.24
C THR A 11 -6.67 12.76 -4.10
N GLY A 12 -6.98 11.48 -4.34
CA GLY A 12 -6.04 10.66 -5.11
C GLY A 12 -6.34 9.19 -5.42
N GLY A 13 -7.58 8.69 -5.34
CA GLY A 13 -7.96 7.46 -6.06
C GLY A 13 -7.46 6.10 -5.54
N VAL A 14 -6.85 6.02 -4.35
CA VAL A 14 -6.48 4.75 -3.70
C VAL A 14 -6.90 4.79 -2.23
N ASN A 15 -7.32 3.64 -1.69
CA ASN A 15 -7.73 3.50 -0.29
C ASN A 15 -6.47 3.45 0.60
N CYS A 16 -5.75 4.57 0.70
CA CYS A 16 -4.58 4.72 1.56
C CYS A 16 -4.89 5.72 2.67
N VAL A 17 -5.02 5.23 3.89
CA VAL A 17 -5.22 6.00 5.11
C VAL A 17 -3.96 5.85 5.95
N ASN A 18 -3.07 6.84 5.84
CA ASN A 18 -1.84 6.83 6.63
C ASN A 18 -2.13 7.07 8.13
N ASP A 19 -2.51 6.00 8.83
CA ASP A 19 -2.81 5.96 10.26
C ASP A 19 -1.81 5.08 11.05
N ASN A 20 -0.71 4.69 10.40
CA ASN A 20 0.30 3.71 10.85
C ASN A 20 -0.26 2.29 11.02
N ASN A 21 -1.33 1.94 10.34
CA ASN A 21 -1.87 0.59 10.36
C ASN A 21 -2.44 0.22 8.99
N CYS A 22 -1.71 -0.62 8.27
CA CYS A 22 -2.17 -1.23 7.03
C CYS A 22 -3.40 -2.13 7.26
N ALA A 23 -4.59 -1.63 6.96
CA ALA A 23 -5.82 -2.43 6.98
C ALA A 23 -5.91 -3.35 5.76
N ILE A 24 -6.72 -4.40 5.87
CA ILE A 24 -6.87 -5.42 4.80
C ILE A 24 -7.50 -4.88 3.51
N ASP A 25 -8.17 -3.73 3.59
CA ASP A 25 -8.77 -3.03 2.46
C ASP A 25 -7.90 -1.89 1.93
N GLU A 26 -6.71 -1.70 2.49
CA GLU A 26 -5.72 -0.75 2.02
C GLU A 26 -4.76 -1.40 1.03
N HIS A 27 -4.19 -0.56 0.18
CA HIS A 27 -3.28 -1.02 -0.85
C HIS A 27 -1.88 -1.22 -0.28
N CYS A 28 -1.15 -2.22 -0.74
CA CYS A 28 0.22 -2.47 -0.36
C CYS A 28 1.22 -1.37 -0.78
N VAL A 29 0.81 -0.48 -1.70
CA VAL A 29 1.59 0.72 -2.06
C VAL A 29 1.37 1.89 -1.12
N CYS A 30 0.53 1.74 -0.09
CA CYS A 30 0.35 2.79 0.91
C CYS A 30 1.59 2.88 1.82
N PRO A 31 2.01 4.07 2.26
CA PRO A 31 3.23 4.26 3.04
C PRO A 31 3.21 3.51 4.38
N ASP A 32 2.04 3.36 4.98
CA ASP A 32 1.80 2.63 6.24
C ASP A 32 1.78 1.10 6.04
N CYS A 33 1.70 0.63 4.79
CA CYS A 33 1.79 -0.77 4.40
C CYS A 33 3.22 -1.21 4.01
N ASP A 34 4.19 -0.29 3.94
CA ASP A 34 5.57 -0.63 3.56
C ASP A 34 6.24 -1.64 4.50
N ASP A 35 5.91 -1.56 5.79
CA ASP A 35 6.42 -2.46 6.83
C ASP A 35 5.50 -3.68 7.08
N ASP A 36 4.38 -3.81 6.36
CA ASP A 36 3.51 -4.97 6.51
C ASP A 36 4.20 -6.25 6.02
N LEU A 37 3.98 -7.35 6.73
CA LEU A 37 4.65 -8.63 6.46
C LEU A 37 4.25 -9.26 5.12
N PHE A 38 3.11 -8.87 4.55
CA PHE A 38 2.67 -9.29 3.24
C PHE A 38 3.10 -8.28 2.17
N CYS A 39 2.80 -6.99 2.35
CA CYS A 39 3.11 -5.95 1.37
C CYS A 39 4.61 -5.66 1.21
N GLY A 40 5.37 -5.69 2.31
CA GLY A 40 6.83 -5.53 2.34
C GLY A 40 7.61 -6.80 2.02
N ASN A 41 6.93 -7.90 1.65
CA ASN A 41 7.59 -9.17 1.34
C ASN A 41 7.95 -9.26 -0.15
N PRO A 42 9.24 -9.27 -0.51
CA PRO A 42 9.67 -9.36 -1.91
C PRO A 42 9.30 -10.69 -2.59
N ALA A 43 8.92 -11.72 -1.83
CA ALA A 43 8.43 -12.98 -2.40
C ALA A 43 7.03 -12.86 -3.02
N ASN A 44 6.30 -11.77 -2.74
CA ASN A 44 4.97 -11.50 -3.30
C ASN A 44 5.03 -10.63 -4.58
N CYS A 45 6.21 -10.19 -5.01
CA CYS A 45 6.37 -9.43 -6.24
C CYS A 45 6.31 -10.35 -7.46
N GLU A 46 5.45 -10.03 -8.43
CA GLU A 46 5.34 -10.75 -9.70
C GLU A 46 6.33 -10.24 -10.75
N GLU A 47 6.92 -9.04 -10.55
CA GLU A 47 7.88 -8.39 -11.45
C GLU A 47 7.46 -8.42 -12.92
N ASN A 48 6.16 -8.27 -13.17
CA ASN A 48 5.57 -8.40 -14.50
C ASN A 48 5.53 -7.04 -15.25
N GLY A 49 6.01 -5.98 -14.59
CA GLY A 49 6.04 -4.61 -15.11
C GLY A 49 4.74 -3.84 -14.87
N VAL A 50 3.80 -4.41 -14.11
CA VAL A 50 2.54 -3.81 -13.68
C VAL A 50 2.42 -3.97 -12.18
N CYS A 51 2.35 -2.85 -11.46
CA CYS A 51 2.12 -2.88 -10.03
C CYS A 51 0.67 -3.28 -9.69
N ASN A 52 0.49 -4.42 -9.04
CA ASN A 52 -0.75 -4.82 -8.40
C ASN A 52 -0.81 -4.25 -6.98
N SER A 53 -1.36 -3.05 -6.84
CA SER A 53 -1.43 -2.32 -5.57
C SER A 53 -2.09 -3.07 -4.41
N PHE A 54 -2.79 -4.19 -4.63
CA PHE A 54 -3.43 -4.96 -3.56
C PHE A 54 -2.54 -6.11 -3.03
N GLU A 55 -1.57 -6.56 -3.82
CA GLU A 55 -0.71 -7.71 -3.49
C GLU A 55 0.78 -7.36 -3.47
N GLU A 56 1.18 -6.34 -4.22
CA GLU A 56 2.55 -5.87 -4.36
C GLU A 56 2.72 -4.52 -3.66
N GLY A 57 3.69 -4.44 -2.76
CA GLY A 57 4.04 -3.19 -2.07
C GLY A 57 5.21 -2.46 -2.70
N CYS A 58 5.60 -1.36 -2.08
CA CYS A 58 6.69 -0.49 -2.59
C CYS A 58 8.07 -1.16 -2.63
N VAL A 59 8.22 -2.33 -2.00
CA VAL A 59 9.40 -3.19 -2.13
C VAL A 59 9.55 -3.80 -3.54
N CYS A 60 8.46 -3.88 -4.30
CA CYS A 60 8.45 -4.46 -5.65
C CYS A 60 8.92 -3.45 -6.70
N ASN A 61 9.77 -3.91 -7.63
CA ASN A 61 10.44 -3.05 -8.61
C ASN A 61 9.48 -2.26 -9.51
N ASP A 62 8.37 -2.88 -9.88
CA ASP A 62 7.28 -2.31 -10.66
C ASP A 62 6.39 -1.36 -9.85
N CYS A 63 6.33 -1.53 -8.53
CA CYS A 63 5.58 -0.66 -7.63
C CYS A 63 6.38 0.56 -7.14
N MET A 64 7.71 0.55 -7.16
CA MET A 64 8.53 1.70 -6.73
C MET A 64 8.23 3.02 -7.45
N THR A 65 7.68 2.96 -8.67
CA THR A 65 7.29 4.16 -9.44
C THR A 65 5.86 4.64 -9.15
N HIS A 66 5.12 3.89 -8.33
CA HIS A 66 3.78 4.26 -7.92
C HIS A 66 3.84 5.57 -7.10
N PRO A 67 2.93 6.54 -7.32
CA PRO A 67 2.99 7.85 -6.65
C PRO A 67 3.05 7.77 -5.12
N GLU A 68 2.36 6.79 -4.54
CA GLU A 68 2.32 6.55 -3.10
C GLU A 68 3.60 5.88 -2.55
N CYS A 69 4.47 5.33 -3.41
CA CYS A 69 5.78 4.80 -3.01
C CYS A 69 6.91 5.83 -3.14
N LEU A 70 6.61 7.02 -3.68
CA LEU A 70 7.58 8.10 -3.88
C LEU A 70 7.76 8.97 -2.63
N ASP A 71 7.06 8.68 -1.54
CA ASP A 71 7.16 9.39 -0.27
C ASP A 71 8.14 8.73 0.73
N ASN A 72 8.80 7.64 0.34
CA ASN A 72 9.82 6.92 1.10
C ASN A 72 11.19 7.63 1.10
#